data_AF-A0A5P8JNB2-F1
#
_entry.id   AF-A0A5P8JNB2-F1
#
_cell.length_a   1.000
_cell.length_b   1.000
_cell.length_c   1.000
_cell.angle_alpha   90.00
_cell.angle_beta   90.00
_cell.angle_gamma   90.00
#
_symmetry.space_group_name_H-M   'P 1'
#
loop_
_entity.id
_entity.type
_entity.pdbx_description
1 polymer ?
#
loop_
_entity_poly.entity_id
_entity_poly.type
_entity_poly.pdbx_seq_one_letter_code
_entity_poly.pdbx_strand_id
1 'polypeptide(L)'
;MTNNETIFLVTREVFDALGVYVQCHQFQLLGTTNVTILEQIITQLARMNYAANLTMNRNDPTCWLPLESYRYSPTRSIMTDLAHIIPHYNRERALEAILLIAESCGPLKTESDKALLASLKDRLTPTRDRGALLA
;
A
#
# COMPACT_ATOMS: atom_id res chain seq x y z
N MET A 1 -8.54 -1.63 29.89
CA MET A 1 -8.63 -2.70 28.87
C MET A 1 -7.75 -2.26 27.72
N THR A 2 -6.55 -2.83 27.60
CA THR A 2 -5.71 -2.66 26.42
C THR A 2 -6.40 -3.39 25.27
N ASN A 3 -6.96 -2.66 24.31
CA ASN A 3 -7.33 -3.25 23.03
C ASN A 3 -6.06 -3.93 22.51
N ASN A 4 -6.05 -5.26 22.42
CA ASN A 4 -5.00 -5.95 21.68
C ASN A 4 -5.20 -5.57 20.21
N GLU A 5 -4.54 -4.49 19.78
CA GLU A 5 -4.46 -4.13 18.37
C GLU A 5 -3.89 -5.33 17.62
N THR A 6 -4.73 -5.92 16.78
CA THR A 6 -4.40 -7.17 16.09
C THR A 6 -3.67 -6.80 14.81
N ILE A 7 -2.37 -7.07 14.77
CA ILE A 7 -1.53 -6.92 13.57
C ILE A 7 -1.70 -8.18 12.72
N PHE A 8 -1.95 -7.98 11.43
CA PHE A 8 -2.11 -9.04 10.45
C PHE A 8 -1.22 -8.80 9.21
N LEU A 9 -0.97 -9.88 8.48
CA LEU A 9 -0.18 -9.84 7.25
C LEU A 9 -1.03 -9.29 6.09
N VAL A 10 -0.57 -8.23 5.46
CA VAL A 10 -1.09 -7.79 4.15
C VAL A 10 -0.38 -8.58 3.06
N THR A 11 -1.14 -9.16 2.14
CA THR A 11 -0.56 -10.08 1.15
C THR A 11 0.23 -9.33 0.06
N ARG A 12 1.10 -10.04 -0.64
CA ARG A 12 1.92 -9.48 -1.72
C ARG A 12 1.07 -8.93 -2.86
N GLU A 13 -0.03 -9.61 -3.15
CA GLU A 13 -0.99 -9.26 -4.20
C GLU A 13 -1.61 -7.88 -3.96
N VAL A 14 -1.90 -7.54 -2.70
CA VAL A 14 -2.41 -6.20 -2.34
C VAL A 14 -1.37 -5.12 -2.64
N PHE A 15 -0.09 -5.38 -2.32
CA PHE A 15 0.98 -4.42 -2.62
C PHE A 15 1.27 -4.31 -4.13
N ASP A 16 1.31 -5.44 -4.84
CA ASP A 16 1.53 -5.46 -6.29
C ASP A 16 0.39 -4.70 -7.01
N ALA A 17 -0.87 -4.96 -6.66
CA ALA A 17 -2.03 -4.32 -7.28
C ALA A 17 -2.14 -2.82 -6.94
N LEU A 18 -1.82 -2.43 -5.70
CA LEU A 18 -1.67 -1.01 -5.33
C LEU A 18 -0.61 -0.34 -6.20
N GLY A 19 0.54 -0.98 -6.38
CA GLY A 19 1.62 -0.47 -7.20
C GLY A 19 1.23 -0.28 -8.66
N VAL A 20 0.50 -1.23 -9.25
CA VAL A 20 0.00 -1.12 -10.63
C VAL A 20 -0.92 0.08 -10.79
N TYR A 21 -1.86 0.28 -9.87
CA TYR A 21 -2.74 1.44 -9.94
C TYR A 21 -1.99 2.77 -9.76
N VAL A 22 -1.06 2.83 -8.79
CA VAL A 22 -0.22 4.02 -8.62
C VAL A 22 0.61 4.27 -9.87
N GLN A 23 1.14 3.24 -10.54
CA GLN A 23 1.86 3.39 -11.80
C GLN A 23 0.98 3.98 -12.90
N CYS A 24 -0.26 3.48 -13.06
CA CYS A 24 -1.19 4.00 -14.05
C CYS A 24 -1.55 5.48 -13.80
N HIS A 25 -1.45 5.96 -12.56
CA HIS A 25 -1.86 7.32 -12.14
C HIS A 25 -0.71 8.09 -11.48
N GLN A 26 0.53 7.75 -11.83
CA GLN A 26 1.72 8.07 -11.04
C GLN A 26 1.96 9.57 -10.88
N PHE A 27 1.75 10.34 -11.94
CA PHE A 27 1.90 11.78 -11.88
C PHE A 27 0.88 12.41 -10.92
N GLN A 28 -0.37 11.97 -10.92
CA GLN A 28 -1.41 12.50 -10.03
C GLN A 28 -1.17 12.12 -8.56
N LEU A 29 -0.68 10.91 -8.32
CA LEU A 29 -0.56 10.35 -6.97
C LEU A 29 0.80 10.60 -6.34
N LEU A 30 1.88 10.65 -7.12
CA LEU A 30 3.25 10.83 -6.61
C LEU A 30 3.86 12.18 -7.03
N GLY A 31 3.28 12.89 -8.01
CA GLY A 31 3.84 14.13 -8.55
C GLY A 31 5.03 13.90 -9.49
N THR A 32 5.27 12.65 -9.90
CA THR A 32 6.45 12.23 -10.68
C THR A 32 6.13 10.99 -11.51
N THR A 33 6.82 10.82 -12.63
CA THR A 33 6.80 9.61 -13.46
C THR A 33 8.02 8.71 -13.20
N ASN A 34 8.88 9.07 -12.24
CA ASN A 34 10.05 8.27 -11.89
C ASN A 34 9.64 6.95 -11.21
N VAL A 35 9.79 5.84 -11.93
CA VAL A 35 9.42 4.49 -11.51
C VAL A 35 10.19 4.04 -10.26
N THR A 36 11.43 4.50 -10.05
CA THR A 36 12.20 4.20 -8.85
C THR A 36 11.52 4.72 -7.58
N ILE A 37 10.85 5.87 -7.66
CA ILE A 37 10.10 6.43 -6.52
C ILE A 37 8.89 5.55 -6.19
N LEU A 38 8.18 5.08 -7.21
CA LEU A 38 7.09 4.10 -7.01
C LEU A 38 7.61 2.83 -6.33
N GLU A 39 8.71 2.27 -6.83
CA GLU A 39 9.33 1.07 -6.25
C GLU A 39 9.69 1.24 -4.79
N GLN A 40 10.30 2.37 -4.44
CA GLN A 40 10.66 2.70 -3.08
C GLN A 40 9.44 2.81 -2.18
N ILE A 41 8.38 3.51 -2.62
CA ILE A 41 7.16 3.70 -1.83
C ILE A 41 6.47 2.37 -1.55
N ILE A 42 6.18 1.56 -2.58
CA ILE A 42 5.47 0.29 -2.38
C ILE A 42 6.31 -0.68 -1.55
N THR A 43 7.63 -0.71 -1.78
CA THR A 43 8.54 -1.53 -0.97
C THR A 43 8.59 -1.05 0.49
N GLN A 44 8.54 0.26 0.74
CA GLN A 44 8.48 0.80 2.10
C GLN A 44 7.17 0.40 2.80
N LEU A 45 6.03 0.47 2.12
CA LEU A 45 4.75 0.03 2.68
C LEU A 45 4.77 -1.45 3.09
N ALA A 46 5.34 -2.31 2.25
CA ALA A 46 5.49 -3.72 2.56
C ALA A 46 6.47 -3.97 3.72
N ARG A 47 7.58 -3.22 3.79
CA ARG A 47 8.54 -3.30 4.90
C ARG A 47 7.93 -2.88 6.23
N MET A 48 7.06 -1.88 6.22
CA MET A 48 6.31 -1.46 7.41
C MET A 48 5.41 -2.59 7.91
N ASN A 49 4.60 -3.22 7.05
CA ASN A 49 3.76 -4.35 7.44
C ASN A 49 4.58 -5.57 7.89
N TYR A 50 5.71 -5.85 7.22
CA TYR A 50 6.67 -6.87 7.63
C TYR A 50 7.21 -6.61 9.04
N ALA A 51 7.71 -5.41 9.31
CA ALA A 51 8.29 -5.06 10.60
C ALA A 51 7.24 -5.15 11.72
N ALA A 52 6.03 -4.66 11.48
CA ALA A 52 4.92 -4.76 12.41
C ALA A 52 4.59 -6.22 12.76
N ASN A 53 4.46 -7.09 11.74
CA ASN A 53 4.20 -8.51 11.96
C ASN A 53 5.36 -9.24 12.63
N LEU A 54 6.61 -8.92 12.29
CA LEU A 54 7.78 -9.51 12.94
C LEU A 54 7.84 -9.14 14.43
N THR A 55 7.43 -7.92 14.81
CA THR A 55 7.40 -7.48 16.20
C THR A 55 6.32 -8.19 17.01
N MET A 56 5.10 -8.32 16.49
CA MET A 56 3.95 -8.86 17.25
C MET A 56 3.78 -10.38 17.12
N ASN A 57 4.11 -10.94 15.95
CA ASN A 57 3.91 -12.35 15.60
C ASN A 57 5.27 -13.06 15.36
N ARG A 58 6.30 -12.71 16.15
CA ARG A 58 7.69 -13.18 15.94
C ARG A 58 7.81 -14.71 15.83
N ASN A 59 7.00 -15.44 16.60
CA ASN A 59 7.04 -16.90 16.66
C ASN A 59 6.18 -17.58 15.58
N ASP A 60 5.47 -16.82 14.76
CA ASP A 60 4.68 -17.32 13.65
C ASP A 60 5.25 -16.79 12.31
N PRO A 61 6.14 -17.57 11.65
CA PRO A 61 6.71 -17.19 10.36
C PRO A 61 5.67 -16.93 9.29
N THR A 62 4.47 -17.53 9.37
CA THR A 62 3.44 -17.33 8.35
C THR A 62 2.96 -15.88 8.30
N CYS A 63 3.10 -15.13 9.39
CA CYS A 63 2.71 -13.72 9.48
C CYS A 63 3.74 -12.74 8.91
N TRP A 64 4.98 -13.13 8.64
CA TRP A 64 6.02 -12.19 8.19
C TRP A 64 6.92 -12.73 7.08
N LEU A 65 7.16 -14.04 7.02
CA LEU A 65 8.00 -14.69 6.01
C LEU A 65 7.57 -14.38 4.56
N PRO A 66 6.27 -14.30 4.21
CA PRO A 66 5.87 -13.99 2.84
C PRO A 66 6.32 -12.61 2.33
N LEU A 67 6.54 -11.65 3.23
CA LEU A 67 7.07 -10.32 2.92
C LEU A 67 8.57 -10.20 3.18
N GLU A 68 9.22 -11.24 3.70
CA GLU A 68 10.67 -11.26 3.84
C GLU A 68 11.31 -11.09 2.46
N SER A 69 12.22 -10.11 2.36
CA SER A 69 12.87 -9.74 1.10
C SER A 69 11.93 -9.32 -0.04
N TYR A 70 10.65 -9.04 0.24
CA TYR A 70 9.76 -8.50 -0.76
C TYR A 70 10.29 -7.16 -1.30
N ARG A 71 10.30 -7.07 -2.63
CA ARG A 71 10.56 -5.84 -3.38
C ARG A 71 9.50 -5.72 -4.45
N TYR A 72 8.90 -4.55 -4.52
CA TYR A 72 7.97 -4.24 -5.61
C TYR A 72 8.74 -4.11 -6.92
N SER A 73 8.16 -4.66 -7.99
CA SER A 73 8.65 -4.47 -9.36
C SER A 73 7.44 -4.18 -10.24
N PRO A 74 7.37 -3.00 -10.88
CA PRO A 74 6.23 -2.64 -11.70
C PRO A 74 6.06 -3.59 -12.89
N THR A 75 7.16 -3.96 -13.56
CA THR A 75 7.13 -4.95 -14.64
C THR A 75 6.60 -6.30 -14.17
N ARG A 76 7.08 -6.82 -13.04
CA ARG A 76 6.60 -8.10 -12.50
C ARG A 76 5.10 -8.02 -12.17
N SER A 77 4.68 -6.95 -11.52
CA SER A 77 3.30 -6.77 -11.05
C SER A 77 2.33 -6.67 -12.21
N ILE A 78 2.64 -5.87 -13.23
CA ILE A 78 1.84 -5.79 -14.46
C ILE A 78 1.76 -7.17 -15.15
N MET A 79 2.87 -7.89 -15.26
CA MET A 79 2.87 -9.21 -15.90
C MET A 79 2.01 -10.21 -15.12
N THR A 80 2.05 -10.17 -13.78
CA THR A 80 1.17 -10.97 -12.92
C THR A 80 -0.29 -10.59 -13.13
N ASP A 81 -0.63 -9.31 -13.14
CA ASP A 81 -2.00 -8.83 -13.35
C ASP A 81 -2.54 -9.26 -14.72
N LEU A 82 -1.73 -9.13 -15.77
CA LEU A 82 -2.09 -9.57 -17.13
C LEU A 82 -2.26 -11.08 -17.23
N ALA A 83 -1.38 -11.86 -16.59
CA ALA A 83 -1.44 -13.32 -16.61
C ALA A 83 -2.66 -13.87 -15.87
N HIS A 84 -3.11 -13.19 -14.82
CA HIS A 84 -4.23 -13.64 -13.98
C HIS A 84 -5.54 -12.89 -14.27
N ILE A 85 -5.56 -11.98 -15.26
CA ILE A 85 -6.71 -11.15 -15.62
C ILE A 85 -7.31 -10.51 -14.36
N ILE A 86 -6.45 -9.98 -13.48
CA ILE A 86 -6.89 -9.44 -12.19
C ILE A 86 -7.73 -8.19 -12.48
N PRO A 87 -9.01 -8.16 -12.08
CA PRO A 87 -9.94 -7.15 -12.54
C PRO A 87 -9.69 -5.83 -11.82
N HIS A 88 -9.59 -4.76 -12.63
CA HIS A 88 -9.97 -3.39 -12.28
C HIS A 88 -9.56 -2.90 -10.90
N TYR A 89 -8.26 -2.95 -10.58
CA TYR A 89 -7.77 -2.19 -9.44
C TYR A 89 -8.01 -0.71 -9.70
N ASN A 90 -8.90 -0.11 -8.91
CA ASN A 90 -9.42 1.24 -9.09
C ASN A 90 -9.07 2.11 -7.87
N ARG A 91 -9.47 3.39 -7.90
CA ARG A 91 -9.17 4.35 -6.83
C ARG A 91 -9.68 3.90 -5.46
N GLU A 92 -10.90 3.36 -5.41
CA GLU A 92 -11.53 2.93 -4.17
C GLU A 92 -10.77 1.76 -3.54
N ARG A 93 -10.43 0.74 -4.34
CA ARG A 93 -9.59 -0.39 -3.88
C ARG A 93 -8.19 0.05 -3.47
N ALA A 94 -7.60 1.02 -4.16
CA ALA A 94 -6.32 1.60 -3.76
C ALA A 94 -6.41 2.28 -2.39
N LEU A 95 -7.50 3.02 -2.14
CA LEU A 95 -7.75 3.65 -0.84
C LEU A 95 -7.98 2.59 0.26
N GLU A 96 -8.79 1.57 -0.01
CA GLU A 96 -9.01 0.44 0.91
C GLU A 96 -7.70 -0.24 1.28
N ALA A 97 -6.81 -0.50 0.32
CA ALA A 97 -5.50 -1.09 0.59
C ALA A 97 -4.63 -0.20 1.48
N ILE A 98 -4.61 1.12 1.25
CA ILE A 98 -3.88 2.05 2.13
C ILE A 98 -4.46 2.04 3.55
N LEU A 99 -5.79 1.99 3.69
CA LEU A 99 -6.45 1.89 5.00
C LEU A 99 -6.13 0.57 5.69
N LEU A 100 -6.17 -0.54 4.96
CA LEU A 100 -5.83 -1.87 5.45
C LEU A 100 -4.37 -1.95 5.91
N ILE A 101 -3.44 -1.38 5.14
CA ILE A 101 -2.03 -1.25 5.53
C ILE A 101 -1.93 -0.41 6.80
N ALA A 102 -2.61 0.74 6.86
CA ALA A 102 -2.58 1.60 8.04
C ALA A 102 -3.12 0.90 9.29
N GLU A 103 -4.18 0.11 9.19
CA GLU A 103 -4.77 -0.68 10.27
C GLU A 103 -3.82 -1.80 10.70
N SER A 104 -3.33 -2.60 9.74
CA SER A 104 -2.43 -3.73 10.01
C SER A 104 -1.16 -3.32 10.78
N CYS A 105 -0.64 -2.12 10.53
CA CYS A 105 0.59 -1.65 11.17
C CYS A 105 0.34 -1.02 12.55
N GLY A 106 -0.92 -0.74 12.90
CA GLY A 106 -1.31 -0.21 14.21
C GLY A 106 -0.46 1.00 14.66
N PRO A 107 0.01 1.07 15.91
CA PRO A 107 0.75 2.20 16.44
C PRO A 107 2.25 2.12 16.13
N LEU A 108 2.74 1.02 15.54
CA LEU A 108 4.17 0.74 15.32
C LEU A 108 4.78 1.52 14.14
N LYS A 109 4.10 2.56 13.66
CA LYS A 109 4.49 3.37 12.50
C LYS A 109 5.42 4.51 12.93
N THR A 110 6.49 4.75 12.17
CA THR A 110 7.30 5.97 12.36
C THR A 110 6.51 7.21 11.94
N GLU A 111 6.94 8.41 12.36
CA GLU A 111 6.32 9.66 11.90
C GLU A 111 6.42 9.82 10.37
N SER A 112 7.49 9.32 9.76
CA SER A 112 7.65 9.29 8.31
C SER A 112 6.60 8.37 7.65
N ASP A 113 6.35 7.19 8.22
CA ASP A 113 5.35 6.25 7.70
C ASP A 113 3.93 6.81 7.83
N LYS A 114 3.63 7.48 8.96
CA LYS A 114 2.35 8.17 9.17
C LYS A 114 2.13 9.26 8.12
N ALA A 115 3.14 10.09 7.87
CA ALA A 115 3.08 11.15 6.86
C ALA A 115 2.90 10.57 5.43
N LEU A 116 3.60 9.48 5.11
CA LEU A 116 3.45 8.80 3.82
C LEU A 116 2.03 8.27 3.62
N LEU A 117 1.48 7.54 4.61
CA LEU A 117 0.13 6.99 4.55
C LEU A 117 -0.93 8.09 4.47
N ALA A 118 -0.78 9.17 5.24
CA ALA A 118 -1.69 10.32 5.19
C ALA A 118 -1.68 10.98 3.80
N SER A 119 -0.49 11.25 3.24
CA SER A 119 -0.34 11.83 1.91
C SER A 119 -0.98 10.98 0.81
N LEU A 120 -0.76 9.66 0.83
CA LEU A 120 -1.38 8.75 -0.14
C LEU A 120 -2.90 8.68 0.03
N LYS A 121 -3.38 8.61 1.28
CA LYS A 121 -4.82 8.63 1.60
C LYS A 121 -5.49 9.90 1.07
N ASP A 122 -4.89 11.06 1.30
CA ASP A 122 -5.44 12.34 0.88
C ASP A 122 -5.52 12.44 -0.65
N ARG A 123 -4.49 11.98 -1.37
CA ARG A 123 -4.46 11.99 -2.85
C ARG A 123 -5.41 10.98 -3.47
N LEU A 124 -5.70 9.89 -2.78
CA LEU A 124 -6.67 8.88 -3.20
C LEU A 124 -8.11 9.24 -2.83
N THR A 125 -8.30 10.10 -1.83
CA THR A 125 -9.62 10.57 -1.43
C THR A 125 -10.15 11.56 -2.48
N PRO A 126 -11.30 11.30 -3.11
CA PRO A 126 -11.86 12.23 -4.08
C PRO A 126 -12.15 13.58 -3.42
N THR A 127 -11.62 14.66 -4.00
CA THR A 127 -11.95 16.03 -3.57
C THR A 127 -13.40 16.31 -3.95
N ARG A 128 -14.29 16.44 -2.96
CA ARG A 128 -15.73 16.73 -3.16
C ARG A 128 -15.97 18.02 -3.99
N ASP A 129 -15.03 18.96 -4.00
CA ASP A 129 -15.23 20.30 -4.56
C ASP A 129 -14.90 20.47 -6.05
N ARG A 130 -14.42 19.45 -6.77
CA ARG A 130 -14.18 19.59 -8.22
C ARG A 130 -15.43 19.48 -9.09
N GLY A 131 -16.55 19.03 -8.53
CA GLY A 131 -17.85 19.02 -9.21
C GLY A 131 -18.54 20.41 -9.25
N ALA A 132 -18.21 21.31 -8.33
CA ALA A 132 -18.82 22.63 -8.24
C ALA A 132 -18.20 23.69 -9.17
N LEU A 133 -17.06 23.37 -9.81
CA LEU A 133 -16.38 24.25 -10.77
C LEU A 133 -16.69 23.91 -12.24
N LEU A 134 -17.54 22.90 -12.47
CA LEU A 134 -17.99 22.46 -13.80
C LEU A 134 -19.51 22.43 -13.94
N ALA A 135 -20.26 23.04 -13.00
CA ALA A 135 -21.71 23.19 -13.02
C ALA A 135 -22.11 24.64 -13.29
#